data_AF-A0A8S3Q4U1-F1
#
_entry.id   AF-A0A8S3Q4U1-F1
#
_cell.length_a   1.000
_cell.length_b   1.000
_cell.length_c   1.000
_cell.angle_alpha   90.00
_cell.angle_beta   90.00
_cell.angle_gamma   90.00
#
_symmetry.space_group_name_H-M   'P 1'
#
loop_
_entity.id
_entity.type
_entity.pdbx_description
1 polymer ?
#
loop_
_entity_poly.entity_id
_entity_poly.type
_entity_poly.pdbx_seq_one_letter_code
_entity_poly.pdbx_strand_id
1 'polypeptide(L)'
;MLREAATYGIDNRVRECAQKLQDTALLAKLSAGDLVAQEAKYHVKCLIYLYRKASRVANDDESEGGTQSRISHGIALAELVSFIEESRSEDNVAPVFKMSDLSKMYGNRLEKMGAEQEGRVHSTRLKNRLLTYVPDIEAYKQGRENLLAFKDDIGPALRRACEEDFDSNYMQIYKAVKIVRSDMMATSSEFNGTFAADCQEKSVPRSLLTLVNMLLYGPDITTDSFSQETLSIAQMLIFNSHKRIQKSNRHAKSRETPSQMYLGIVIHCQTRKRGLIDKLYKLGLSVSYDRILSVSASLTNTLCKQYQEDGYVVLRCYG
;
A
#
# COMPACT_ATOMS: atom_id res chain seq x y z
N MET A 1 -5.41 -29.18 46.55
CA MET A 1 -5.67 -30.63 46.63
C MET A 1 -4.35 -31.35 46.42
N LEU A 2 -3.93 -32.11 47.42
CA LEU A 2 -2.73 -32.96 47.38
C LEU A 2 -3.08 -34.29 46.72
N ARG A 3 -2.19 -34.83 45.88
CA ARG A 3 -2.33 -36.15 45.25
C ARG A 3 -1.25 -37.07 45.78
N GLU A 4 -1.58 -38.35 45.92
CA GLU A 4 -0.63 -39.39 46.31
C GLU A 4 0.19 -39.84 45.10
N ALA A 5 1.48 -40.07 45.31
CA ALA A 5 2.35 -40.67 44.32
C ALA A 5 2.00 -42.17 44.20
N ALA A 6 1.09 -42.49 43.28
CA ALA A 6 0.56 -43.84 43.12
C ALA A 6 1.29 -44.70 42.05
N THR A 7 2.31 -44.15 41.38
CA THR A 7 3.03 -44.87 40.32
C THR A 7 4.54 -44.62 40.34
N TYR A 8 5.30 -45.68 40.03
CA TYR A 8 6.74 -45.61 39.80
C TYR A 8 7.14 -44.64 38.67
N GLY A 9 6.22 -44.37 37.72
CA GLY A 9 6.45 -43.39 36.66
C GLY A 9 6.56 -41.94 37.18
N ILE A 10 5.88 -41.60 38.28
CA ILE A 10 6.02 -40.29 38.92
C ILE A 10 7.34 -40.21 39.69
N ASP A 11 7.69 -41.27 40.43
CA ASP A 11 8.97 -41.38 41.16
C ASP A 11 10.17 -41.15 40.24
N ASN A 12 10.26 -41.93 39.15
CA ASN A 12 11.37 -41.85 38.21
C ASN A 12 11.51 -40.44 37.60
N ARG A 13 10.40 -39.84 37.14
CA ARG A 13 10.44 -38.50 36.54
C ARG A 13 10.81 -37.40 37.53
N VAL A 14 10.33 -37.50 38.77
CA VAL A 14 10.70 -36.54 39.82
C VAL A 14 12.17 -36.68 40.19
N ARG A 15 12.70 -37.91 40.27
CA ARG A 15 14.11 -38.18 40.54
C ARG A 15 15.01 -37.67 39.41
N GLU A 16 14.65 -37.92 38.15
CA GLU A 16 15.34 -37.37 36.98
C GLU A 16 15.33 -35.83 37.00
N CYS A 17 14.21 -35.20 37.32
CA CYS A 17 14.12 -33.74 37.40
C CYS A 17 14.95 -33.19 38.58
N ALA A 18 14.95 -33.86 39.72
CA ALA A 18 15.74 -33.47 40.88
C ALA A 18 17.25 -33.57 40.61
N GLN A 19 17.68 -34.62 39.89
CA GLN A 19 19.06 -34.79 39.44
C GLN A 19 19.46 -33.70 38.43
N LYS A 20 18.63 -33.45 37.41
CA LYS A 20 18.86 -32.38 36.41
C LYS A 20 18.96 -31.00 37.03
N LEU A 21 18.17 -30.73 38.06
CA LEU A 21 18.16 -29.44 38.75
C LEU A 21 19.19 -29.33 39.88
N GLN A 22 19.96 -30.41 40.14
CA GLN A 22 20.84 -30.54 41.32
C GLN A 22 20.14 -30.11 42.63
N ASP A 23 18.86 -30.43 42.77
CA ASP A 23 18.06 -30.05 43.94
C ASP A 23 18.40 -30.98 45.11
N THR A 24 19.46 -30.62 45.84
CA THR A 24 20.03 -31.43 46.93
C THR A 24 19.02 -31.72 48.05
N ALA A 25 18.09 -30.80 48.31
CA ALA A 25 17.05 -30.97 49.31
C ALA A 25 15.98 -31.99 48.87
N LEU A 26 15.60 -31.99 47.60
CA LEU A 26 14.67 -32.98 47.04
C LEU A 26 15.35 -34.35 46.90
N LEU A 27 16.61 -34.39 46.46
CA LEU A 27 17.40 -35.62 46.35
C LEU A 27 17.60 -36.31 47.70
N ALA A 28 17.87 -35.55 48.78
CA ALA A 28 18.01 -36.11 50.13
C ALA A 28 16.71 -36.70 50.68
N LYS A 29 15.54 -36.25 50.21
CA LYS A 29 14.25 -36.86 50.57
C LYS A 29 13.97 -38.12 49.76
N LEU A 30 14.35 -38.12 48.49
CA LEU A 30 14.24 -39.27 47.58
C LEU A 30 15.23 -40.40 47.90
N SER A 31 16.28 -40.14 48.69
CA SER A 31 17.25 -41.18 49.09
C SER A 31 16.72 -42.11 50.18
N ALA A 32 15.66 -41.74 50.90
CA ALA A 32 15.09 -42.56 51.96
C ALA A 32 14.17 -43.69 51.44
N GLY A 33 13.86 -43.74 50.15
CA GLY A 33 12.98 -44.71 49.52
C GLY A 33 12.23 -44.12 48.31
N ASP A 34 11.54 -44.94 47.53
CA ASP A 34 10.72 -44.44 46.43
C ASP A 34 9.48 -43.67 46.94
N LEU A 35 8.94 -42.76 46.12
CA LEU A 35 7.81 -41.90 46.49
C LEU A 35 6.55 -42.69 46.85
N VAL A 36 6.41 -43.94 46.39
CA VAL A 36 5.24 -44.79 46.68
C VAL A 36 5.38 -45.39 48.08
N ALA A 37 6.55 -45.93 48.41
CA ALA A 37 6.89 -46.50 49.71
C ALA A 37 6.89 -45.46 50.84
N GLN A 38 7.16 -44.19 50.50
CA GLN A 38 7.08 -43.07 51.44
C GLN A 38 5.67 -42.46 51.58
N GLU A 39 4.66 -43.02 50.88
CA GLU A 39 3.30 -42.48 50.81
C GLU A 39 3.27 -40.98 50.45
N ALA A 40 4.19 -40.56 49.56
CA ALA A 40 4.46 -39.15 49.34
C ALA A 40 3.27 -38.45 48.66
N LYS A 41 2.95 -37.24 49.16
CA LYS A 41 1.88 -36.40 48.63
C LYS A 41 2.47 -35.17 47.94
N TYR A 42 1.95 -34.84 46.76
CA TYR A 42 2.42 -33.70 45.98
C TYR A 42 1.28 -32.80 45.52
N HIS A 43 1.59 -31.53 45.32
CA HIS A 43 0.70 -30.60 44.61
C HIS A 43 0.89 -30.75 43.11
N VAL A 44 -0.22 -30.86 42.37
CA VAL A 44 -0.18 -30.89 40.89
C VAL A 44 0.55 -29.67 40.32
N LYS A 45 0.33 -28.49 40.89
CA LYS A 45 1.01 -27.25 40.47
C LYS A 45 2.52 -27.29 40.71
N CYS A 46 2.96 -27.84 41.84
CA CYS A 46 4.39 -27.96 42.15
C CYS A 46 5.08 -28.98 41.24
N LEU A 47 4.40 -30.08 40.88
CA LEU A 47 4.94 -31.07 39.94
C LEU A 47 5.09 -30.47 38.53
N ILE A 48 4.07 -29.75 38.04
CA ILE A 48 4.15 -29.05 36.76
C ILE A 48 5.27 -28.00 36.78
N TYR A 49 5.44 -27.29 37.89
CA TYR A 49 6.51 -26.33 38.06
C TYR A 49 7.90 -26.99 38.03
N LEU A 50 8.08 -28.10 38.74
CA LEU A 50 9.33 -28.88 38.75
C LEU A 50 9.69 -29.36 37.34
N TYR A 51 8.73 -29.93 36.61
CA TYR A 51 8.95 -30.39 35.23
C TYR A 51 9.31 -29.25 34.29
N ARG A 52 8.58 -28.13 34.37
CA ARG A 52 8.91 -26.93 33.57
C ARG A 52 10.28 -26.37 33.90
N LYS A 53 10.67 -26.39 35.18
CA LYS A 53 11.99 -25.93 35.63
C LYS A 53 13.08 -26.85 35.09
N ALA A 54 12.91 -28.17 35.19
CA ALA A 54 13.86 -29.15 34.66
C ALA A 54 13.97 -29.10 33.12
N SER A 55 12.86 -28.90 32.40
CA SER A 55 12.90 -28.71 30.94
C SER A 55 13.59 -27.43 30.50
N ARG A 56 13.56 -26.35 31.30
CA ARG A 56 14.30 -25.13 31.01
C ARG A 56 15.81 -25.33 31.12
N VAL A 57 16.25 -26.04 32.16
CA VAL A 57 17.66 -26.38 32.34
C VAL A 57 18.13 -27.35 31.26
N ALA A 58 17.31 -28.32 30.86
CA ALA A 58 17.62 -29.20 29.73
C ALA A 58 17.75 -28.42 28.39
N ASN A 59 16.90 -27.43 28.14
CA ASN A 59 17.01 -26.57 26.95
C ASN A 59 18.18 -25.58 27.02
N ASP A 60 18.64 -25.21 28.22
CA ASP A 60 19.84 -24.37 28.39
C ASP A 60 21.13 -25.21 28.24
N ASP A 61 21.15 -26.47 28.68
CA ASP A 61 22.28 -27.40 28.54
C ASP A 61 22.40 -28.02 27.14
N GLU A 62 21.30 -28.15 26.37
CA GLU A 62 21.34 -28.53 24.94
C GLU A 62 21.67 -27.35 24.01
N SER A 63 21.87 -26.13 24.55
CA SER A 63 22.32 -24.96 23.78
C SER A 63 23.85 -24.85 23.68
N GLU A 64 24.52 -25.91 23.27
CA GLU A 64 25.83 -25.81 22.61
C GLU A 64 25.68 -25.27 21.17
N GLY A 65 24.93 -24.17 21.02
CA GLY A 65 25.11 -23.28 19.89
C GLY A 65 26.49 -22.65 20.03
N GLY A 66 27.47 -23.18 19.29
CA GLY A 66 28.90 -22.88 19.45
C GLY A 66 29.20 -21.37 19.55
N THR A 67 30.34 -21.04 20.17
CA THR A 67 30.86 -19.66 20.37
C THR A 67 30.59 -18.72 19.20
N GLN A 68 30.66 -19.23 17.97
CA GLN A 68 30.35 -18.52 16.73
C GLN A 68 28.90 -17.98 16.64
N SER A 69 27.89 -18.74 17.06
CA SER A 69 26.48 -18.31 17.07
C SER A 69 26.27 -17.12 18.00
N ARG A 70 26.85 -17.16 19.21
CA ARG A 70 26.77 -16.06 20.18
C ARG A 70 27.45 -14.79 19.67
N ILE A 71 28.59 -14.92 18.98
CA ILE A 71 29.29 -13.80 18.34
C ILE A 71 28.42 -13.18 17.25
N SER A 72 27.85 -13.99 16.34
CA SER A 72 26.94 -13.50 15.29
C SER A 72 25.71 -12.77 15.86
N HIS A 73 25.16 -13.27 16.97
CA HIS A 73 24.07 -12.62 17.72
C HIS A 73 24.46 -11.29 18.38
N GLY A 74 25.73 -11.13 18.75
CA GLY A 74 26.30 -9.88 19.26
C GLY A 74 26.48 -8.85 18.16
N ILE A 75 27.12 -9.24 17.05
CA ILE A 75 27.37 -8.37 15.88
C ILE A 75 26.05 -7.86 15.30
N ALA A 76 25.09 -8.76 15.05
CA ALA A 76 23.79 -8.37 14.50
C ALA A 76 23.02 -7.40 15.41
N LEU A 77 23.23 -7.48 16.73
CA LEU A 77 22.58 -6.55 17.65
C LEU A 77 23.27 -5.19 17.63
N ALA A 78 24.61 -5.17 17.65
CA ALA A 78 25.38 -3.94 17.62
C ALA A 78 25.09 -3.12 16.36
N GLU A 79 25.00 -3.77 15.20
CA GLU A 79 24.62 -3.09 13.95
C GLU A 79 23.18 -2.57 13.97
N LEU A 80 22.25 -3.33 14.56
CA LEU A 80 20.87 -2.88 14.69
C LEU A 80 20.76 -1.67 15.62
N VAL A 81 21.58 -1.62 16.68
CA VAL A 81 21.69 -0.46 17.57
C VAL A 81 22.29 0.72 16.83
N SER A 82 23.40 0.54 16.10
CA SER A 82 24.01 1.58 15.26
C SER A 82 23.01 2.18 14.28
N PHE A 83 22.23 1.33 13.60
CA PHE A 83 21.16 1.78 12.71
C PHE A 83 20.11 2.65 13.40
N ILE A 84 19.68 2.27 14.61
CA ILE A 84 18.70 3.03 15.39
C ILE A 84 19.28 4.39 15.82
N GLU A 85 20.54 4.44 16.21
CA GLU A 85 21.23 5.67 16.63
C GLU A 85 21.58 6.60 15.45
N GLU A 86 21.98 6.04 14.30
CA GLU A 86 22.24 6.80 13.07
C GLU A 86 20.96 7.40 12.50
N SER A 87 19.84 6.66 12.56
CA SER A 87 18.51 7.15 12.16
C SER A 87 18.06 8.39 12.96
N ARG A 88 18.62 8.61 14.16
CA ARG A 88 18.39 9.83 14.96
C ARG A 88 19.15 11.04 14.40
N SER A 89 20.25 10.81 13.71
CA SER A 89 21.20 11.85 13.26
C SER A 89 20.99 12.29 11.81
N GLU A 90 20.46 11.41 10.96
CA GLU A 90 20.34 11.64 9.52
C GLU A 90 19.09 12.42 9.12
N ASP A 91 18.04 12.41 9.93
CA ASP A 91 16.75 12.99 9.57
C ASP A 91 16.25 14.03 10.59
N ASN A 92 15.76 15.18 10.09
CA ASN A 92 14.89 16.11 10.84
C ASN A 92 13.54 15.47 11.25
N VAL A 93 13.41 14.15 11.11
CA VAL A 93 12.21 13.34 11.29
C VAL A 93 12.43 12.39 12.46
N ALA A 94 12.08 12.82 13.67
CA ALA A 94 11.77 11.99 14.85
C ALA A 94 11.34 10.56 14.46
N PRO A 95 12.25 9.57 14.52
CA PRO A 95 12.04 8.26 13.94
C PRO A 95 11.20 7.37 14.87
N VAL A 96 10.31 6.58 14.26
CA VAL A 96 9.49 5.59 14.96
C VAL A 96 9.70 4.23 14.32
N PHE A 97 10.18 3.26 15.10
CA PHE A 97 10.56 1.93 14.62
C PHE A 97 9.52 0.88 14.98
N LYS A 98 9.18 0.01 14.04
CA LYS A 98 8.32 -1.17 14.29
C LYS A 98 9.16 -2.35 14.76
N MET A 99 8.77 -3.01 15.85
CA MET A 99 9.46 -4.23 16.29
C MET A 99 9.39 -5.37 15.28
N SER A 100 8.32 -5.44 14.49
CA SER A 100 8.18 -6.45 13.45
C SER A 100 9.29 -6.32 12.40
N ASP A 101 9.63 -5.08 12.02
CA ASP A 101 10.67 -4.79 11.05
C ASP A 101 12.06 -4.91 11.64
N LEU A 102 12.29 -4.42 12.87
CA LEU A 102 13.56 -4.64 13.58
C LEU A 102 13.86 -6.14 13.78
N SER A 103 12.83 -6.95 14.05
CA SER A 103 12.99 -8.41 14.18
C SER A 103 13.36 -9.07 12.85
N LYS A 104 12.80 -8.59 11.73
CA LYS A 104 13.18 -9.05 10.39
C LYS A 104 14.61 -8.64 10.04
N MET A 105 14.98 -7.39 10.28
CA MET A 105 16.34 -6.89 10.04
C MET A 105 17.37 -7.70 10.82
N TYR A 106 17.09 -7.95 12.11
CA TYR A 106 17.92 -8.80 12.95
C TYR A 106 18.04 -10.23 12.42
N GLY A 107 16.90 -10.84 12.04
CA GLY A 107 16.87 -12.19 11.47
C GLY A 107 17.67 -12.31 10.18
N ASN A 108 17.40 -11.43 9.22
CA ASN A 108 18.10 -11.37 7.93
C ASN A 108 19.61 -11.17 8.12
N ARG A 109 20.02 -10.40 9.12
CA ARG A 109 21.44 -10.16 9.38
C ARG A 109 22.12 -11.39 9.97
N LEU A 110 21.42 -12.18 10.78
CA LEU A 110 21.93 -13.47 11.29
C LEU A 110 22.03 -14.53 10.19
N GLU A 111 21.03 -14.62 9.30
CA GLU A 111 21.08 -15.51 8.14
C GLU A 111 22.29 -15.21 7.25
N LYS A 112 22.55 -13.92 6.98
CA LYS A 112 23.74 -13.48 6.21
C LYS A 112 25.07 -13.85 6.87
N MET A 113 25.09 -14.07 8.18
CA MET A 113 26.29 -14.49 8.92
C MET A 113 26.39 -16.01 9.10
N GLY A 114 25.54 -16.80 8.43
CA GLY A 114 25.57 -18.25 8.47
C GLY A 114 25.16 -18.87 9.81
N ALA A 115 24.43 -18.12 10.65
CA ALA A 115 23.88 -18.66 11.89
C ALA A 115 22.62 -19.48 11.57
N GLU A 116 22.66 -20.79 11.82
CA GLU A 116 21.46 -21.64 11.79
C GLU A 116 20.49 -21.15 12.88
N GLN A 117 19.36 -20.58 12.46
CA GLN A 117 18.30 -20.21 13.41
C GLN A 117 17.40 -21.42 13.64
N GLU A 118 17.39 -21.92 14.87
CA GLU A 118 16.32 -22.79 15.38
C GLU A 118 15.04 -21.95 15.61
N GLY A 119 14.42 -21.51 14.50
CA GLY A 119 13.14 -20.83 14.48
C GLY A 119 13.17 -19.30 14.48
N ARG A 120 11.97 -18.70 14.51
CA ARG A 120 11.74 -17.26 14.36
C ARG A 120 12.29 -16.46 15.55
N VAL A 121 13.04 -15.38 15.26
CA VAL A 121 13.53 -14.42 16.26
C VAL A 121 12.43 -14.02 17.24
N HIS A 122 12.66 -14.23 18.54
CA HIS A 122 11.72 -13.88 19.59
C HIS A 122 11.71 -12.36 19.82
N SER A 123 10.74 -11.65 19.21
CA SER A 123 10.64 -10.19 19.23
C SER A 123 10.63 -9.58 20.64
N THR A 124 10.05 -10.25 21.64
CA THR A 124 10.06 -9.76 23.03
C THR A 124 11.47 -9.79 23.64
N ARG A 125 12.29 -10.79 23.29
CA ARG A 125 13.66 -10.90 23.80
C ARG A 125 14.56 -9.87 23.12
N LEU A 126 14.37 -9.67 21.82
CA LEU A 126 15.08 -8.62 21.07
C LEU A 126 14.72 -7.23 21.58
N LYS A 127 13.43 -6.94 21.79
CA LYS A 127 12.96 -5.68 22.39
C LYS A 127 13.66 -5.39 23.72
N ASN A 128 13.68 -6.36 24.63
CA ASN A 128 14.31 -6.16 25.94
C ASN A 128 15.83 -5.87 25.83
N ARG A 129 16.52 -6.53 24.90
CA ARG A 129 17.93 -6.24 24.61
C ARG A 129 18.09 -4.83 24.07
N LEU A 130 17.28 -4.42 23.09
CA LEU A 130 17.35 -3.07 22.53
C LEU A 130 17.13 -1.98 23.58
N LEU A 131 16.12 -2.13 24.46
CA LEU A 131 15.87 -1.21 25.57
C LEU A 131 17.02 -1.14 26.59
N THR A 132 17.87 -2.18 26.63
CA THR A 132 19.04 -2.20 27.52
C THR A 132 20.22 -1.45 26.92
N TYR A 133 20.42 -1.56 25.61
CA TYR A 133 21.56 -0.92 24.92
C TYR A 133 21.25 0.51 24.44
N VAL A 134 19.98 0.85 24.25
CA VAL A 134 19.54 2.20 23.87
C VAL A 134 18.58 2.73 24.95
N PRO A 135 19.08 3.37 26.02
CA PRO A 135 18.26 3.75 27.17
C PRO A 135 17.25 4.87 26.87
N ASP A 136 17.52 5.68 25.84
CA ASP A 136 16.66 6.82 25.44
C ASP A 136 15.40 6.38 24.67
N ILE A 137 15.31 5.10 24.30
CA ILE A 137 14.20 4.56 23.52
C ILE A 137 13.13 3.95 24.43
N GLU A 138 11.86 4.28 24.16
CA GLU A 138 10.71 3.76 24.89
C GLU A 138 9.83 2.94 23.95
N ALA A 139 9.15 1.93 24.49
CA ALA A 139 8.31 1.03 23.72
C ALA A 139 6.81 1.28 23.95
N TYR A 140 6.10 1.53 22.86
CA TYR A 140 4.68 1.88 22.80
C TYR A 140 3.87 0.75 22.20
N LYS A 141 2.84 0.27 22.90
CA LYS A 141 1.99 -0.82 22.41
C LYS A 141 0.85 -0.25 21.55
N GLN A 142 0.79 -0.66 20.29
CA GLN A 142 -0.30 -0.34 19.37
C GLN A 142 -0.93 -1.63 18.84
N GLY A 143 -2.05 -2.04 19.43
CA GLY A 143 -2.70 -3.31 19.11
C GLY A 143 -1.79 -4.52 19.36
N ARG A 144 -1.43 -5.25 18.29
CA ARG A 144 -0.50 -6.40 18.32
C ARG A 144 0.96 -6.01 18.08
N GLU A 145 1.23 -4.77 17.69
CA GLU A 145 2.57 -4.29 17.36
C GLU A 145 3.17 -3.48 18.53
N ASN A 146 4.50 -3.50 18.65
CA ASN A 146 5.24 -2.61 19.55
C ASN A 146 6.05 -1.64 18.69
N LEU A 147 5.80 -0.36 18.87
CA LEU A 147 6.59 0.72 18.31
C LEU A 147 7.68 1.14 19.29
N LEU A 148 8.83 1.57 18.79
CA LEU A 148 9.89 2.17 19.58
C LEU A 148 10.15 3.58 19.07
N ALA A 149 10.26 4.52 19.99
CA ALA A 149 10.57 5.90 19.69
C ALA A 149 11.47 6.45 20.80
N PHE A 150 12.35 7.39 20.46
CA PHE A 150 13.10 8.12 21.47
C PHE A 150 12.17 9.02 22.27
N LYS A 151 12.42 9.12 23.57
CA LYS A 151 11.56 9.89 24.47
C LYS A 151 11.39 11.35 24.05
N ASP A 152 12.48 11.97 23.60
CA ASP A 152 12.49 13.36 23.18
C ASP A 152 11.82 13.59 21.81
N ASP A 153 11.69 12.52 21.01
CA ASP A 153 11.17 12.54 19.65
C ASP A 153 9.65 12.34 19.58
N ILE A 154 9.01 11.89 20.66
CA ILE A 154 7.56 11.66 20.69
C ILE A 154 6.80 12.97 20.49
N GLY A 155 7.22 14.06 21.13
CA GLY A 155 6.59 15.37 20.98
C GLY A 155 6.64 15.88 19.52
N PRO A 156 7.83 15.94 18.89
CA PRO A 156 7.97 16.25 17.47
C PRO A 156 7.22 15.29 16.53
N ALA A 157 7.21 13.98 16.82
CA ALA A 157 6.48 12.99 16.03
C ALA A 157 4.95 13.20 16.11
N LEU A 158 4.42 13.48 17.31
CA LEU A 158 3.02 13.83 17.52
C LEU A 158 2.67 15.16 16.85
N ARG A 159 3.52 16.18 17.00
CA ARG A 159 3.34 17.47 16.32
C ARG A 159 3.24 17.29 14.81
N ARG A 160 4.14 16.52 14.19
CA ARG A 160 4.07 16.20 12.75
C ARG A 160 2.85 15.38 12.36
N ALA A 161 2.40 14.46 13.21
CA ALA A 161 1.17 13.71 12.94
C ALA A 161 -0.09 14.60 13.03
N CYS A 162 -0.05 15.66 13.83
CA CYS A 162 -1.14 16.61 14.01
C CYS A 162 -1.08 17.82 13.06
N GLU A 163 0.11 18.20 12.60
CA GLU A 163 0.33 19.24 11.59
C GLU A 163 0.03 18.62 10.22
N GLU A 164 -1.20 18.80 9.74
CA GLU A 164 -1.49 18.63 8.31
C GLU A 164 -0.63 19.63 7.53
N ASP A 165 0.48 19.16 6.98
CA ASP A 165 1.31 19.97 6.08
C ASP A 165 0.55 20.17 4.76
N PHE A 166 -0.27 21.21 4.74
CA PHE A 166 -1.02 21.62 3.57
C PHE A 166 -0.09 21.89 2.40
N ASP A 167 1.09 22.48 2.62
CA ASP A 167 2.04 22.79 1.54
C ASP A 167 2.55 21.51 0.87
N SER A 168 2.88 20.47 1.65
CA SER A 168 3.23 19.15 1.12
C SER A 168 2.06 18.52 0.34
N ASN A 169 0.85 18.56 0.90
CA ASN A 169 -0.35 18.03 0.23
C ASN A 169 -0.62 18.75 -1.11
N TYR A 170 -0.56 20.07 -1.14
CA TYR A 170 -0.73 20.85 -2.38
C TYR A 170 0.40 20.60 -3.38
N MET A 171 1.64 20.38 -2.91
CA MET A 171 2.75 20.00 -3.78
C MET A 171 2.54 18.63 -4.42
N GLN A 172 1.96 17.67 -3.69
CA GLN A 172 1.59 16.36 -4.25
C GLN A 172 0.48 16.49 -5.31
N ILE A 173 -0.56 17.28 -5.04
CA ILE A 173 -1.61 17.59 -6.02
C ILE A 173 -1.00 18.22 -7.27
N TYR A 174 -0.11 19.20 -7.11
CA TYR A 174 0.55 19.85 -8.23
C TYR A 174 1.35 18.85 -9.09
N LYS A 175 2.10 17.94 -8.46
CA LYS A 175 2.83 16.88 -9.17
C LYS A 175 1.88 15.98 -9.98
N ALA A 176 0.77 15.53 -9.37
CA ALA A 176 -0.23 14.72 -10.07
C ALA A 176 -0.86 15.47 -11.25
N VAL A 177 -1.27 16.73 -11.04
CA VAL A 177 -1.81 17.61 -12.10
C VAL A 177 -0.81 17.80 -13.22
N LYS A 178 0.48 18.00 -12.92
CA LYS A 178 1.53 18.18 -13.93
C LYS A 178 1.66 16.95 -14.83
N ILE A 179 1.64 15.75 -14.26
CA ILE A 179 1.72 14.49 -15.01
C ILE A 179 0.50 14.36 -15.93
N VAL A 180 -0.70 14.38 -15.36
CA VAL A 180 -1.95 14.20 -16.12
C VAL A 180 -2.10 15.27 -17.19
N ARG A 181 -1.76 16.53 -16.87
CA ARG A 181 -1.83 17.62 -17.84
C ARG A 181 -0.82 17.45 -18.97
N SER A 182 0.37 16.92 -18.72
CA SER A 182 1.33 16.63 -19.78
C SER A 182 0.73 15.64 -20.79
N ASP A 183 0.17 14.54 -20.30
CA ASP A 183 -0.44 13.51 -21.13
C ASP A 183 -1.63 14.07 -21.93
N MET A 184 -2.53 14.81 -21.27
CA MET A 184 -3.67 15.47 -21.94
C MET A 184 -3.26 16.39 -23.08
N MET A 185 -2.10 17.06 -22.96
CA MET A 185 -1.64 18.01 -23.97
C MET A 185 -0.91 17.31 -25.13
N ALA A 186 -0.45 16.08 -24.91
CA ALA A 186 0.14 15.21 -25.93
C ALA A 186 -0.92 14.39 -26.69
N THR A 187 -2.05 14.08 -26.05
CA THR A 187 -3.21 13.45 -26.71
C THR A 187 -3.85 14.44 -27.69
N SER A 188 -4.05 13.99 -28.93
CA SER A 188 -4.73 14.73 -29.99
C SER A 188 -5.76 13.81 -30.62
N SER A 189 -7.00 14.30 -30.74
CA SER A 189 -8.05 13.60 -31.46
C SER A 189 -8.74 14.58 -32.40
N GLU A 190 -8.82 14.20 -33.68
CA GLU A 190 -9.57 14.95 -34.69
C GLU A 190 -10.68 14.05 -35.23
N PHE A 191 -11.86 14.63 -35.43
CA PHE A 191 -12.96 13.90 -36.05
C PHE A 191 -12.66 13.65 -37.52
N ASN A 192 -12.59 12.37 -37.90
CA ASN A 192 -12.27 11.91 -39.25
C ASN A 192 -13.53 11.56 -40.09
N GLY A 193 -14.72 11.94 -39.62
CA GLY A 193 -15.98 11.65 -40.30
C GLY A 193 -16.73 10.41 -39.78
N THR A 194 -16.12 9.61 -38.89
CA THR A 194 -16.75 8.41 -38.33
C THR A 194 -16.51 8.28 -36.83
N PHE A 195 -17.34 7.49 -36.15
CA PHE A 195 -17.17 7.14 -34.73
C PHE A 195 -16.89 5.63 -34.61
N ALA A 196 -15.62 5.28 -34.45
CA ALA A 196 -15.23 3.90 -34.16
C ALA A 196 -15.77 3.46 -32.78
N ALA A 197 -15.94 2.16 -32.56
CA ALA A 197 -16.49 1.62 -31.31
C ALA A 197 -15.69 2.06 -30.06
N ASP A 198 -14.37 2.19 -30.21
CA ASP A 198 -13.42 2.56 -29.15
C ASP A 198 -12.98 4.03 -29.21
N CYS A 199 -13.67 4.86 -30.00
CA CYS A 199 -13.25 6.26 -30.21
C CYS A 199 -13.23 7.07 -28.91
N GLN A 200 -14.16 6.77 -27.98
CA GLN A 200 -14.25 7.44 -26.69
C GLN A 200 -13.01 7.16 -25.83
N GLU A 201 -12.61 5.89 -25.71
CA GLU A 201 -11.43 5.50 -24.93
C GLU A 201 -10.14 6.05 -25.53
N LYS A 202 -9.99 5.97 -26.86
CA LYS A 202 -8.80 6.46 -27.58
C LYS A 202 -8.64 7.97 -27.55
N SER A 203 -9.72 8.71 -27.33
CA SER A 203 -9.68 10.19 -27.30
C SER A 203 -9.11 10.76 -26.00
N VAL A 204 -8.79 9.91 -25.01
CA VAL A 204 -8.39 10.31 -23.66
C VAL A 204 -7.17 9.50 -23.19
N PRO A 205 -6.16 10.11 -22.55
CA PRO A 205 -5.05 9.35 -21.98
C PRO A 205 -5.49 8.55 -20.76
N ARG A 206 -4.90 7.35 -20.58
CA ARG A 206 -5.19 6.46 -19.45
C ARG A 206 -5.00 7.14 -18.09
N SER A 207 -3.99 8.00 -17.95
CA SER A 207 -3.71 8.73 -16.70
C SER A 207 -4.87 9.63 -16.27
N LEU A 208 -5.53 10.30 -17.21
CA LEU A 208 -6.73 11.10 -16.92
C LEU A 208 -7.91 10.21 -16.57
N LEU A 209 -8.12 9.10 -17.28
CA LEU A 209 -9.20 8.17 -16.98
C LEU A 209 -9.06 7.58 -15.58
N THR A 210 -7.86 7.15 -15.20
CA THR A 210 -7.58 6.66 -13.85
C THR A 210 -7.85 7.75 -12.82
N LEU A 211 -7.40 9.00 -13.04
CA LEU A 211 -7.68 10.10 -12.12
C LEU A 211 -9.18 10.36 -11.94
N VAL A 212 -9.93 10.45 -13.03
CA VAL A 212 -11.38 10.69 -12.97
C VAL A 212 -12.10 9.52 -12.30
N ASN A 213 -11.70 8.28 -12.60
CA ASN A 213 -12.26 7.11 -11.94
C ASN A 213 -12.01 7.14 -10.42
N MET A 214 -10.78 7.49 -10.02
CA MET A 214 -10.42 7.66 -8.60
C MET A 214 -11.22 8.78 -7.92
N LEU A 215 -11.57 9.85 -8.64
CA LEU A 215 -12.40 10.94 -8.12
C LEU A 215 -13.87 10.53 -7.96
N LEU A 216 -14.39 9.70 -8.86
CA LEU A 216 -15.81 9.29 -8.84
C LEU A 216 -16.08 8.13 -7.88
N TYR A 217 -15.18 7.15 -7.83
CA TYR A 217 -15.40 5.87 -7.14
C TYR A 217 -14.35 5.55 -6.06
N GLY A 218 -13.29 6.35 -5.98
CA GLY A 218 -12.14 6.07 -5.11
C GLY A 218 -11.05 5.23 -5.81
N PRO A 219 -9.87 5.09 -5.18
CA PRO A 219 -8.78 4.26 -5.69
C PRO A 219 -9.16 2.78 -5.63
N ASP A 220 -9.07 2.11 -6.78
CA ASP A 220 -9.37 0.69 -6.93
C ASP A 220 -8.28 0.02 -7.78
N ILE A 221 -7.89 -1.18 -7.35
CA ILE A 221 -6.90 -2.03 -8.01
C ILE A 221 -7.54 -3.07 -8.95
N THR A 222 -8.86 -3.23 -8.91
CA THR A 222 -9.60 -4.28 -9.62
C THR A 222 -10.32 -3.82 -10.88
N THR A 223 -10.41 -2.51 -11.13
CA THR A 223 -11.06 -1.96 -12.32
C THR A 223 -10.32 -2.26 -13.62
N ASP A 224 -10.83 -3.23 -14.39
CA ASP A 224 -10.34 -3.56 -15.74
C ASP A 224 -10.86 -2.57 -16.81
N SER A 225 -12.08 -2.05 -16.63
CA SER A 225 -12.74 -1.14 -17.57
C SER A 225 -13.25 0.14 -16.88
N PHE A 226 -13.40 1.22 -17.64
CA PHE A 226 -13.93 2.49 -17.14
C PHE A 226 -15.40 2.64 -17.46
N SER A 227 -16.16 3.22 -16.53
CA SER A 227 -17.57 3.54 -16.74
C SER A 227 -17.77 4.64 -17.78
N GLN A 228 -18.99 4.72 -18.33
CA GLN A 228 -19.35 5.72 -19.31
C GLN A 228 -19.26 7.15 -18.74
N GLU A 229 -19.53 7.33 -17.44
CA GLU A 229 -19.41 8.59 -16.72
C GLU A 229 -17.96 9.06 -16.70
N THR A 230 -17.02 8.17 -16.37
CA THR A 230 -15.58 8.43 -16.38
C THR A 230 -15.12 8.88 -17.77
N LEU A 231 -15.52 8.14 -18.82
CA LEU A 231 -15.19 8.47 -20.21
C LEU A 231 -15.74 9.84 -20.62
N SER A 232 -16.98 10.14 -20.25
CA SER A 232 -17.66 11.38 -20.62
C SER A 232 -17.03 12.61 -19.95
N ILE A 233 -16.74 12.50 -18.65
CA ILE A 233 -16.10 13.59 -17.88
C ILE A 233 -14.67 13.80 -18.35
N ALA A 234 -13.91 12.73 -18.61
CA ALA A 234 -12.53 12.86 -19.06
C ALA A 234 -12.43 13.47 -20.46
N GLN A 235 -13.31 13.10 -21.40
CA GLN A 235 -13.43 13.77 -22.69
C GLN A 235 -13.77 15.26 -22.52
N MET A 236 -14.68 15.60 -21.61
CA MET A 236 -15.04 16.99 -21.32
C MET A 236 -13.86 17.81 -20.79
N LEU A 237 -13.03 17.21 -19.94
CA LEU A 237 -11.81 17.85 -19.41
C LEU A 237 -10.80 18.13 -20.52
N ILE A 238 -10.61 17.20 -21.46
CA ILE A 238 -9.73 17.42 -22.63
C ILE A 238 -10.28 18.53 -23.51
N PHE A 239 -11.56 18.44 -23.88
CA PHE A 239 -12.23 19.41 -24.75
C PHE A 239 -12.10 20.85 -24.23
N ASN A 240 -12.22 21.04 -22.91
CA ASN A 240 -12.13 22.34 -22.25
C ASN A 240 -10.71 22.74 -21.84
N SER A 241 -9.69 21.93 -22.14
CA SER A 241 -8.32 22.22 -21.74
C SER A 241 -7.65 23.24 -22.68
N HIS A 242 -6.94 24.23 -22.12
CA HIS A 242 -6.21 25.25 -22.90
C HIS A 242 -4.71 25.26 -22.59
N LYS A 243 -3.89 25.60 -23.59
CA LYS A 243 -2.49 25.97 -23.38
C LYS A 243 -2.45 27.44 -22.92
N ARG A 244 -1.88 27.73 -21.74
CA ARG A 244 -1.85 29.09 -21.14
C ARG A 244 -1.20 30.16 -22.03
N ILE A 245 -0.40 29.76 -23.01
CA ILE A 245 0.39 30.65 -23.86
C ILE A 245 -0.41 31.15 -25.10
N GLN A 246 -1.48 30.46 -25.51
CA GLN A 246 -2.26 30.86 -26.67
C GLN A 246 -3.53 31.61 -26.26
N LYS A 247 -3.63 32.90 -26.65
CA LYS A 247 -4.85 33.72 -26.52
C LYS A 247 -5.97 33.31 -27.49
N SER A 248 -5.75 32.35 -28.38
CA SER A 248 -6.70 32.03 -29.45
C SER A 248 -7.47 30.75 -29.21
N ASN A 249 -8.80 30.88 -29.22
CA ASN A 249 -9.83 29.86 -29.27
C ASN A 249 -9.85 28.84 -28.12
N ARG A 250 -10.93 28.92 -27.35
CA ARG A 250 -11.30 28.01 -26.27
C ARG A 250 -11.24 26.53 -26.71
N HIS A 251 -11.51 26.21 -27.97
CA HIS A 251 -11.49 24.82 -28.44
C HIS A 251 -10.61 24.70 -29.68
N ALA A 252 -9.46 24.03 -29.54
CA ALA A 252 -8.63 23.63 -30.65
C ALA A 252 -9.25 22.40 -31.33
N LYS A 253 -9.23 22.36 -32.67
CA LYS A 253 -9.79 21.23 -33.44
C LYS A 253 -9.18 19.88 -33.05
N SER A 254 -7.88 19.87 -32.73
CA SER A 254 -7.12 18.71 -32.25
C SER A 254 -7.54 18.19 -30.86
N ARG A 255 -8.49 18.87 -30.20
CA ARG A 255 -9.06 18.49 -28.91
C ARG A 255 -10.56 18.28 -28.97
N GLU A 256 -11.11 18.22 -30.19
CA GLU A 256 -12.50 17.83 -30.38
C GLU A 256 -12.63 16.35 -30.04
N THR A 257 -13.27 16.08 -28.91
CA THR A 257 -13.52 14.73 -28.43
C THR A 257 -14.82 14.19 -29.04
N PRO A 258 -14.92 12.86 -29.25
CA PRO A 258 -16.08 12.24 -29.90
C PRO A 258 -17.41 12.60 -29.27
N SER A 259 -17.52 12.61 -27.93
CA SER A 259 -18.78 12.88 -27.23
C SER A 259 -19.32 14.29 -27.47
N GLN A 260 -18.46 15.32 -27.47
CA GLN A 260 -18.84 16.73 -27.68
C GLN A 260 -19.17 17.00 -29.16
N MET A 261 -18.49 16.32 -30.08
CA MET A 261 -18.83 16.34 -31.51
C MET A 261 -20.19 15.69 -31.75
N TYR A 262 -20.38 14.47 -31.25
CA TYR A 262 -21.62 13.71 -31.36
C TYR A 262 -22.80 14.49 -30.79
N LEU A 263 -22.68 15.03 -29.58
CA LEU A 263 -23.73 15.81 -28.94
C LEU A 263 -24.14 17.02 -29.78
N GLY A 264 -23.16 17.75 -30.34
CA GLY A 264 -23.43 18.86 -31.24
C GLY A 264 -24.20 18.45 -32.49
N ILE A 265 -23.76 17.38 -33.16
CA ILE A 265 -24.39 16.86 -34.38
C ILE A 265 -25.82 16.37 -34.08
N VAL A 266 -26.03 15.59 -33.02
CA VAL A 266 -27.35 15.05 -32.66
C VAL A 266 -28.34 16.17 -32.38
N ILE A 267 -27.95 17.16 -31.56
CA ILE A 267 -28.83 18.28 -31.23
C ILE A 267 -29.12 19.13 -32.47
N HIS A 268 -28.13 19.32 -33.35
CA HIS A 268 -28.35 19.98 -34.62
C HIS A 268 -29.36 19.23 -35.49
N CYS A 269 -29.20 17.91 -35.65
CA CYS A 269 -30.10 17.08 -36.44
C CYS A 269 -31.54 17.11 -35.92
N GLN A 270 -31.71 17.11 -34.60
CA GLN A 270 -33.03 17.09 -33.97
C GLN A 270 -33.71 18.46 -33.93
N THR A 271 -32.95 19.54 -33.78
CA THR A 271 -33.56 20.86 -33.50
C THR A 271 -33.38 21.88 -34.62
N ARG A 272 -32.30 21.78 -35.41
CA ARG A 272 -31.85 22.79 -36.37
C ARG A 272 -31.72 24.22 -35.78
N LYS A 273 -31.65 24.35 -34.45
CA LYS A 273 -31.62 25.64 -33.74
C LYS A 273 -30.18 26.05 -33.43
N ARG A 274 -29.62 26.97 -34.23
CA ARG A 274 -28.30 27.58 -33.99
C ARG A 274 -28.14 28.10 -32.56
N GLY A 275 -29.11 28.87 -32.07
CA GLY A 275 -29.04 29.48 -30.75
C GLY A 275 -28.95 28.49 -29.58
N LEU A 276 -29.44 27.26 -29.74
CA LEU A 276 -29.29 26.20 -28.72
C LEU A 276 -27.86 25.66 -28.71
N ILE A 277 -27.31 25.38 -29.89
CA ILE A 277 -25.94 24.88 -30.05
C ILE A 277 -24.93 25.92 -29.56
N ASP A 278 -25.13 27.20 -29.88
CA ASP A 278 -24.25 28.27 -29.42
C ASP A 278 -24.25 28.41 -27.88
N LYS A 279 -25.39 28.14 -27.21
CA LYS A 279 -25.44 28.09 -25.74
C LYS A 279 -24.64 26.92 -25.19
N LEU A 280 -24.79 25.72 -25.76
CA LEU A 280 -24.05 24.52 -25.33
C LEU A 280 -22.55 24.65 -25.58
N TYR A 281 -22.16 25.23 -26.72
CA TYR A 281 -20.77 25.57 -27.02
C TYR A 281 -20.18 26.54 -25.99
N LYS A 282 -20.92 27.59 -25.60
CA LYS A 282 -20.47 28.53 -24.56
C LYS A 282 -20.30 27.88 -23.18
N LEU A 283 -21.08 26.85 -22.89
CA LEU A 283 -20.93 26.04 -21.68
C LEU A 283 -19.82 24.99 -21.77
N GLY A 284 -19.18 24.84 -22.93
CA GLY A 284 -18.12 23.85 -23.16
C GLY A 284 -18.65 22.42 -23.29
N LEU A 285 -19.93 22.24 -23.64
CA LEU A 285 -20.60 20.94 -23.71
C LEU A 285 -20.63 20.34 -25.13
N SER A 286 -20.53 21.17 -26.16
CA SER A 286 -20.55 20.74 -27.56
C SER A 286 -19.58 21.56 -28.40
N VAL A 287 -19.32 21.12 -29.63
CA VAL A 287 -18.67 21.94 -30.66
C VAL A 287 -19.56 23.10 -31.11
N SER A 288 -18.98 24.09 -31.81
CA SER A 288 -19.72 25.25 -32.32
C SER A 288 -20.63 24.90 -33.48
N TYR A 289 -21.66 25.72 -33.71
CA TYR A 289 -22.56 25.55 -34.85
C TYR A 289 -21.82 25.55 -36.19
N ASP A 290 -20.90 26.49 -36.38
CA ASP A 290 -20.13 26.61 -37.61
C ASP A 290 -19.24 25.38 -37.83
N ARG A 291 -18.73 24.76 -36.75
CA ARG A 291 -17.98 23.51 -36.84
C ARG A 291 -18.86 22.34 -37.31
N ILE A 292 -20.10 22.25 -36.82
CA ILE A 292 -21.07 21.23 -37.26
C ILE A 292 -21.38 21.39 -38.74
N LEU A 293 -21.62 22.61 -39.21
CA LEU A 293 -21.83 22.87 -40.64
C LEU A 293 -20.61 22.49 -41.48
N SER A 294 -19.40 22.81 -41.01
CA SER A 294 -18.15 22.41 -41.67
C SER A 294 -18.02 20.89 -41.79
N VAL A 295 -18.36 20.15 -40.73
CA VAL A 295 -18.36 18.68 -40.74
C VAL A 295 -19.42 18.14 -41.70
N SER A 296 -20.64 18.67 -41.65
CA SER A 296 -21.74 18.26 -42.53
C SER A 296 -21.38 18.47 -44.01
N ALA A 297 -20.86 19.65 -44.35
CA ALA A 297 -20.44 19.96 -45.71
C ALA A 297 -19.32 19.02 -46.19
N SER A 298 -18.35 18.73 -45.32
CA SER A 298 -17.28 17.77 -45.63
C SER A 298 -17.84 16.37 -45.94
N LEU A 299 -18.79 15.90 -45.12
CA LEU A 299 -19.40 14.58 -45.31
C LEU A 299 -20.22 14.53 -46.61
N THR A 300 -21.03 15.57 -46.88
CA THR A 300 -21.80 15.67 -48.13
C THR A 300 -20.88 15.67 -49.35
N ASN A 301 -19.77 16.40 -49.30
CA ASN A 301 -18.81 16.42 -50.40
C ASN A 301 -18.16 15.05 -50.63
N THR A 302 -17.83 14.31 -49.57
CA THR A 302 -17.30 12.94 -49.68
C THR A 302 -18.33 11.98 -50.29
N LEU A 303 -19.59 12.05 -49.85
CA LEU A 303 -20.66 11.24 -50.41
C LEU A 303 -20.89 11.57 -51.90
N CYS A 304 -20.95 12.86 -52.26
CA CYS A 304 -21.11 13.28 -53.66
C CYS A 304 -20.02 12.70 -54.57
N LYS A 305 -18.76 12.64 -54.09
CA LYS A 305 -17.67 12.02 -54.84
C LYS A 305 -17.88 10.52 -55.03
N GLN A 306 -18.25 9.80 -53.97
CA GLN A 306 -18.54 8.37 -54.05
C GLN A 306 -19.69 8.08 -55.03
N TYR A 307 -20.78 8.84 -54.96
CA TYR A 307 -21.89 8.67 -55.90
C TYR A 307 -21.48 8.95 -57.36
N GLN A 308 -20.60 9.94 -57.59
CA GLN A 308 -20.05 10.21 -58.93
C GLN A 308 -19.15 9.07 -59.42
N GLU A 309 -18.33 8.49 -58.55
CA GLU A 309 -17.49 7.31 -58.84
C GLU A 309 -18.34 6.08 -59.17
N ASP A 310 -19.48 5.91 -58.48
CA ASP A 310 -20.43 4.83 -58.71
C ASP A 310 -21.39 5.06 -59.90
N GLY A 311 -21.25 6.19 -60.60
CA GLY A 311 -22.02 6.52 -61.81
C GLY A 311 -23.43 7.11 -61.58
N TYR A 312 -23.75 7.53 -60.36
CA TYR A 312 -25.02 8.17 -60.01
C TYR A 312 -24.93 9.70 -60.11
N VAL A 313 -25.99 10.34 -60.62
CA VAL A 313 -26.09 11.81 -60.67
C VAL A 313 -26.70 12.32 -59.37
N VAL A 314 -25.92 13.07 -58.58
CA VAL A 314 -26.41 13.71 -57.35
C VAL A 314 -27.08 15.04 -57.69
N LEU A 315 -28.39 15.14 -57.45
CA LEU A 315 -29.11 16.42 -57.48
C LEU A 315 -28.55 17.33 -56.37
N ARG A 316 -28.03 18.51 -56.74
CA ARG A 316 -27.67 19.55 -55.77
C ARG A 316 -28.94 20.01 -55.04
N CYS A 317 -29.18 19.47 -53.86
CA CYS A 317 -30.14 20.06 -52.93
C CYS A 317 -29.52 21.33 -52.35
N TYR A 318 -29.91 22.49 -52.88
CA TYR A 318 -29.69 23.78 -52.22
C TYR A 318 -30.62 23.83 -51.00
N GLY A 319 -30.03 23.81 -49.81
CA GLY A 319 -30.70 24.02 -48.52
C GLY A 319 -29.91 24.97 -47.66
#